data_AF-A0A1M5E7A5-F1
#
_entry.id   AF-A0A1M5E7A5-F1
#
_cell.length_a   1.000
_cell.length_b   1.000
_cell.length_c   1.000
_cell.angle_alpha   90.00
_cell.angle_beta   90.00
_cell.angle_gamma   90.00
#
_symmetry.space_group_name_H-M   'P 1'
#
loop_
_entity.id
_entity.type
_entity.pdbx_description
1 polymer ?
#
loop_
_entity_poly.entity_id
_entity_poly.type
_entity_poly.pdbx_seq_one_letter_code
_entity_poly.pdbx_strand_id
1 'polypeptide(L)'
;MYRPLKEEQLSFYHPDLTLTRMFGQDNFYHLFREKCDLFIKDVDFTPLYCPDNGRPAASPAILFKTLILQRLFDLSDRKLEDACRYDLRFKIHPWFRAG
;
A
#
# COMPACT_ATOMS: atom_id res chain seq x y z
N MET A 1 33.38 16.11 -10.21
CA MET A 1 32.20 17.00 -10.17
C MET A 1 31.15 16.35 -9.29
N TYR A 2 30.91 16.88 -8.10
CA TYR A 2 29.79 16.46 -7.26
C TYR A 2 28.50 16.97 -7.91
N ARG A 3 27.62 16.06 -8.35
CA ARG A 3 26.27 16.41 -8.81
C ARG A 3 25.36 16.18 -7.60
N PRO A 4 24.82 17.24 -6.96
CA PRO A 4 23.87 17.04 -5.88
C PRO A 4 22.70 16.23 -6.43
N LEU A 5 22.22 15.27 -5.63
CA LEU A 5 21.01 14.53 -5.93
C LEU A 5 19.91 15.56 -6.21
N LYS A 6 19.32 15.49 -7.41
CA LYS A 6 18.27 16.41 -7.82
C LYS A 6 17.09 16.15 -6.88
N GLU A 7 16.76 17.12 -6.02
CA GLU A 7 15.53 17.05 -5.25
C GLU A 7 14.39 16.82 -6.23
N GLU A 8 13.69 15.72 -6.04
CA GLU A 8 12.63 15.31 -6.94
C GLU A 8 11.51 16.35 -6.81
N GLN A 9 11.17 17.02 -7.90
CA GLN A 9 10.12 18.04 -7.88
C GLN A 9 8.77 17.33 -7.69
N LEU A 10 8.27 17.34 -6.46
CA LEU A 10 6.99 16.76 -6.11
C LEU A 10 5.84 17.72 -6.44
N SER A 11 4.72 17.18 -6.91
CA SER A 11 3.48 17.93 -7.08
C SER A 11 2.97 18.42 -5.71
N PHE A 12 2.25 19.55 -5.70
CA PHE A 12 1.57 20.03 -4.49
C PHE A 12 0.63 18.98 -3.88
N TYR A 13 0.08 18.11 -4.71
CA TYR A 13 -0.81 17.02 -4.32
C TYR A 13 -0.08 15.70 -4.09
N HIS A 14 1.24 15.73 -3.85
CA HIS A 14 1.98 14.49 -3.65
C HIS A 14 1.45 13.74 -2.43
N PRO A 15 0.88 12.52 -2.61
CA PRO A 15 0.08 11.91 -1.55
C PRO A 15 0.88 11.59 -0.30
N ASP A 16 2.19 11.32 -0.42
CA ASP A 16 3.03 11.08 0.76
C ASP A 16 3.26 12.33 1.62
N LEU A 17 3.16 13.52 1.03
CA LEU A 17 3.24 14.78 1.77
C LEU A 17 1.87 15.19 2.30
N THR A 18 0.84 15.11 1.46
CA THR A 18 -0.49 15.61 1.79
C THR A 18 -1.23 14.67 2.75
N LEU A 19 -1.24 13.36 2.49
CA LEU A 19 -1.99 12.40 3.31
C LEU A 19 -1.38 12.24 4.70
N THR A 20 -0.05 12.28 4.81
CA THR A 20 0.66 12.23 6.10
C THR A 20 0.37 13.44 6.97
N ARG A 21 0.12 14.60 6.37
CA ARG A 21 -0.32 15.80 7.11
C ARG A 21 -1.80 15.75 7.47
N MET A 22 -2.63 15.16 6.61
CA MET A 22 -4.08 15.08 6.83
C MET A 22 -4.45 14.06 7.90
N PHE A 23 -3.80 12.90 7.91
CA PHE A 23 -4.02 11.86 8.90
C PHE A 23 -2.78 11.80 9.79
N GLY A 24 -2.84 12.30 11.02
CA GLY A 24 -1.66 12.38 11.91
C GLY A 24 -0.93 11.04 12.07
N GLN A 25 0.38 11.05 12.37
CA GLN A 25 1.22 9.85 12.32
C GLN A 25 0.74 8.69 13.20
N ASP A 26 0.09 8.99 14.33
CA ASP A 26 -0.42 7.98 15.27
C ASP A 26 -1.79 7.41 14.85
N ASN A 27 -2.31 7.77 13.68
CA ASN A 27 -3.57 7.24 13.20
C ASN A 27 -3.44 5.74 12.85
N PHE A 28 -4.57 5.04 12.96
CA PHE A 28 -4.67 3.61 12.68
C PHE A 28 -4.07 3.20 11.32
N TYR A 29 -4.37 3.91 10.22
CA TYR A 29 -3.95 3.52 8.88
C TYR A 29 -2.43 3.71 8.66
N HIS A 30 -1.83 4.73 9.28
CA HIS A 30 -0.37 4.89 9.26
C HIS A 30 0.32 3.78 10.03
N LEU A 31 -0.11 3.52 11.26
CA LEU A 31 0.45 2.45 12.08
C LEU A 31 0.23 1.09 11.43
N PHE A 32 -0.95 0.85 10.86
CA PHE A 32 -1.27 -0.36 10.13
C PHE A 32 -0.31 -0.58 8.97
N ARG A 33 -0.08 0.45 8.13
CA ARG A 33 0.89 0.40 7.05
C ARG A 33 2.28 0.05 7.56
N GLU A 34 2.77 0.80 8.55
CA GLU A 34 4.12 0.64 9.10
C GLU A 34 4.35 -0.78 9.63
N LYS A 35 3.41 -1.31 10.42
CA LYS A 35 3.52 -2.67 10.96
C LYS A 35 3.39 -3.72 9.87
N CYS A 36 2.45 -3.57 8.95
CA CYS A 36 2.29 -4.52 7.85
C CYS A 36 3.50 -4.56 6.91
N ASP A 37 4.11 -3.42 6.59
CA ASP A 37 5.33 -3.38 5.77
C ASP A 37 6.53 -4.01 6.48
N LEU A 38 6.59 -3.91 7.81
CA LEU A 38 7.63 -4.57 8.60
C LEU A 38 7.47 -6.10 8.61
N PHE A 39 6.25 -6.59 8.84
CA PHE A 39 5.98 -8.00 9.12
C PHE A 39 5.55 -8.86 7.93
N ILE A 40 5.05 -8.26 6.84
CA ILE A 40 4.45 -9.00 5.73
C ILE A 40 5.21 -8.64 4.44
N LYS A 41 6.00 -9.58 3.95
CA LYS A 41 6.86 -9.43 2.76
C LYS A 41 6.55 -10.53 1.75
N ASP A 42 6.81 -10.26 0.46
CA ASP A 42 6.54 -11.25 -0.60
C ASP A 42 7.33 -12.55 -0.43
N VAL A 43 8.51 -12.48 0.20
CA VAL A 43 9.35 -13.65 0.49
C VAL A 43 8.62 -14.68 1.38
N ASP A 44 7.75 -14.21 2.27
CA ASP A 44 6.99 -15.07 3.18
C ASP A 44 5.98 -15.96 2.42
N PHE A 45 5.61 -15.57 1.21
CA PHE A 45 4.66 -16.26 0.34
C PHE A 45 5.33 -17.03 -0.80
N THR A 46 6.65 -16.94 -0.96
CA THR A 46 7.38 -17.60 -2.07
C THR A 46 7.10 -19.11 -2.16
N PRO A 47 6.99 -19.89 -1.06
CA PRO A 47 6.68 -21.31 -1.15
C PRO A 47 5.29 -21.63 -1.73
N LEU A 48 4.37 -20.65 -1.76
CA LEU A 48 2.98 -20.84 -2.18
C LEU A 48 2.75 -20.55 -3.66
N TYR A 49 3.72 -19.91 -4.33
CA TYR A 49 3.58 -19.44 -5.70
C TYR A 49 4.80 -19.81 -6.55
N CYS A 50 4.56 -20.16 -7.81
CA CYS A 50 5.63 -20.36 -8.80
C CYS A 50 5.77 -19.08 -9.64
N PRO A 51 6.92 -18.39 -9.63
CA PRO A 51 7.11 -17.15 -10.39
C PRO A 51 7.05 -17.37 -11.90
N ASP A 52 7.37 -18.57 -12.37
CA ASP A 52 7.48 -18.91 -13.80
C ASP A 52 6.24 -19.62 -14.36
N ASN A 53 5.14 -19.66 -13.59
CA ASN A 53 3.91 -20.35 -14.01
C ASN A 53 2.69 -19.42 -13.94
N GLY A 54 1.99 -19.29 -15.08
CA GLY A 54 0.78 -18.49 -15.19
C GLY A 54 1.03 -17.03 -15.53
N ARG A 55 0.03 -16.18 -15.28
CA ARG A 55 0.13 -14.73 -15.52
C ARG A 55 0.88 -14.06 -14.36
N PRO A 56 1.61 -12.96 -14.62
CA PRO A 56 2.16 -12.14 -13.55
C PRO A 56 1.05 -11.75 -12.57
N ALA A 57 1.18 -12.19 -11.33
CA ALA A 57 0.24 -11.87 -10.27
C ALA A 57 0.64 -10.55 -9.59
N ALA A 58 -0.34 -9.87 -9.01
CA ALA A 58 -0.05 -8.82 -8.03
C ALA A 58 0.73 -9.41 -6.85
N SER A 59 1.48 -8.56 -6.14
CA SER A 59 2.25 -8.99 -4.97
C SER A 59 1.35 -9.74 -3.96
N PRO A 60 1.69 -10.99 -3.59
CA PRO A 60 0.92 -11.75 -2.59
C PRO A 60 0.91 -11.04 -1.23
N ALA A 61 1.98 -10.33 -0.87
CA ALA A 61 2.00 -9.52 0.35
C ALA A 61 0.97 -8.39 0.29
N ILE A 62 0.83 -7.68 -0.84
CA ILE A 62 -0.21 -6.64 -1.00
C ILE A 62 -1.59 -7.27 -0.88
N LEU A 63 -1.85 -8.40 -1.56
CA LEU A 63 -3.14 -9.10 -1.47
C LEU A 63 -3.47 -9.46 -0.02
N PHE A 64 -2.54 -10.07 0.71
CA PHE A 64 -2.74 -10.44 2.11
C PHE A 64 -3.03 -9.23 3.01
N LYS A 65 -2.26 -8.14 2.87
CA LYS A 65 -2.51 -6.87 3.59
C LYS A 65 -3.91 -6.32 3.31
N THR A 66 -4.37 -6.45 2.07
CA THR A 66 -5.70 -6.00 1.63
C THR A 66 -6.81 -6.84 2.27
N LEU A 67 -6.62 -8.17 2.38
CA LEU A 67 -7.55 -9.07 3.07
C LEU A 67 -7.69 -8.75 4.56
N ILE A 68 -6.60 -8.33 5.22
CA ILE A 68 -6.68 -7.89 6.63
C ILE A 68 -7.58 -6.67 6.74
N LEU A 69 -7.39 -5.64 5.90
CA LEU A 69 -8.24 -4.46 5.88
C LEU A 69 -9.70 -4.82 5.59
N GLN A 70 -9.92 -5.68 4.60
CA GLN A 70 -11.25 -6.18 4.26
C GLN A 70 -11.96 -6.79 5.48
N ARG A 71 -11.25 -7.64 6.24
CA ARG A 71 -11.79 -8.31 7.41
C ARG A 71 -12.03 -7.37 8.59
N LEU A 72 -11.13 -6.41 8.81
CA LEU A 72 -11.23 -5.43 9.91
C LEU A 72 -12.39 -4.46 9.73
N PHE A 73 -12.68 -4.08 8.49
CA PHE A 73 -13.74 -3.13 8.15
C PHE A 73 -15.02 -3.79 7.65
N ASP A 74 -15.10 -5.12 7.67
CA ASP A 74 -16.25 -5.92 7.20
C ASP A 74 -16.70 -5.51 5.79
N LEU A 75 -15.73 -5.44 4.87
CA LEU A 75 -15.96 -5.03 3.49
C LEU A 75 -16.20 -6.24 2.58
N SER A 76 -17.13 -6.11 1.64
CA SER A 76 -17.17 -7.00 0.49
C SER A 76 -16.02 -6.66 -0.48
N ASP A 77 -15.67 -7.60 -1.37
CA ASP A 77 -14.60 -7.38 -2.37
C ASP A 77 -14.83 -6.10 -3.18
N ARG A 78 -16.08 -5.83 -3.58
CA ARG A 78 -16.44 -4.63 -4.33
C ARG A 78 -16.26 -3.34 -3.51
N LYS A 79 -16.65 -3.36 -2.23
CA LYS A 79 -16.45 -2.21 -1.34
C LYS A 79 -14.97 -1.99 -1.02
N LEU A 80 -14.19 -3.06 -0.93
CA LEU A 80 -12.75 -3.00 -0.76
C LEU A 80 -12.08 -2.37 -1.99
N GLU A 81 -12.47 -2.80 -3.20
CA GLU A 81 -12.00 -2.19 -4.43
C GLU A 81 -12.30 -0.68 -4.46
N ASP A 82 -13.55 -0.29 -4.17
CA ASP A 82 -13.96 1.10 -4.11
C ASP A 82 -13.16 1.90 -3.07
N ALA A 83 -12.92 1.34 -1.89
CA ALA A 83 -12.11 1.96 -0.84
C ALA A 83 -10.65 2.13 -1.30
N CYS A 84 -10.03 1.09 -1.86
CA CYS A 84 -8.68 1.16 -2.43
C CYS A 84 -8.59 2.19 -3.56
N ARG A 85 -9.66 2.41 -4.33
CA ARG A 85 -9.69 3.34 -5.46
C ARG A 85 -9.92 4.79 -5.04
N TYR A 86 -10.81 5.05 -4.09
CA TYR A 86 -11.31 6.39 -3.81
C TYR A 86 -11.11 6.87 -2.36
N ASP A 87 -10.95 5.98 -1.38
CA ASP A 87 -10.81 6.39 0.02
C ASP A 87 -9.38 6.83 0.32
N LEU A 88 -9.21 8.10 0.68
CA LEU A 88 -7.91 8.70 1.02
C LEU A 88 -7.22 7.99 2.20
N ARG A 89 -7.98 7.40 3.13
CA ARG A 89 -7.45 6.62 4.25
C ARG A 89 -6.77 5.35 3.78
N PHE A 90 -7.31 4.71 2.73
CA PHE A 90 -6.72 3.55 2.09
C PHE A 90 -5.56 3.96 1.17
N LYS A 91 -5.66 5.10 0.48
CA LYS A 91 -4.58 5.63 -0.37
C LYS A 91 -3.32 6.01 0.40
N ILE A 92 -3.32 6.06 1.73
CA ILE A 92 -2.10 6.22 2.54
C ILE A 92 -1.10 5.08 2.32
N HIS A 93 -1.61 3.91 1.89
CA HIS A 93 -0.82 2.76 1.48
C HIS A 93 -0.41 2.94 0.02
N PRO A 94 0.89 3.11 -0.28
CA PRO A 94 1.37 3.32 -1.65
C PRO A 94 1.11 2.10 -2.55
N TRP A 95 0.87 0.93 -1.96
CA TRP A 95 0.50 -0.31 -2.65
C TRP A 95 -0.72 -0.14 -3.57
N PHE A 96 -1.70 0.68 -3.17
CA PHE A 96 -2.94 0.91 -3.95
C PHE A 96 -2.82 2.04 -4.97
N ARG A 97 -1.60 2.52 -5.23
CA ARG A 97 -1.32 3.60 -6.19
C ARG A 97 -0.60 3.12 -7.45
N ALA A 98 -0.04 1.91 -7.42
CA ALA A 98 0.57 1.27 -8.58
C ALA A 98 -0.50 0.44 -9.32
N GLY A 99 -1.20 1.09 -10.24
CA GLY A 99 -2.17 0.49 -11.14
C GLY A 99 -2.33 1.36 -12.37
#